data_AF-A0A200Q334-F1
#
_entry.id   AF-A0A200Q334-F1
#
_cell.length_a   1.000
_cell.length_b   1.000
_cell.length_c   1.000
_cell.angle_alpha   90.00
_cell.angle_beta   90.00
_cell.angle_gamma   90.00
#
_symmetry.space_group_name_H-M   'P 1'
#
loop_
_entity.id
_entity.type
_entity.pdbx_description
1 polymer ?
#
loop_
_entity_poly.entity_id
_entity_poly.type
_entity_poly.pdbx_seq_one_letter_code
_entity_poly.pdbx_strand_id
1 'polypeptide(L)'
;MWDTQRLNLQGKDIWELIPAAVVWCLWVERNRRAFEDKEKSREKLIIEIKALIFYWASTMRSFQDVSFQNVIVNWRRTYFDPP
;
A
#
# COMPACT_ATOMS: atom_id res chain seq x y z
N MET A 1 8.43 1.30 18.56
CA MET A 1 8.70 1.13 17.13
C MET A 1 8.14 -0.22 16.75
N TRP A 2 7.28 -0.31 15.73
CA TRP A 2 6.67 -1.59 15.34
C TRP A 2 7.78 -2.54 14.85
N ASP A 3 7.67 -3.83 15.16
CA ASP A 3 8.71 -4.81 14.82
C ASP A 3 8.76 -5.03 13.29
N THR A 4 9.82 -4.54 12.65
CA THR A 4 10.11 -4.67 11.22
C THR A 4 11.15 -5.75 10.93
N GLN A 5 11.54 -6.53 11.94
CA GLN A 5 12.67 -7.47 11.85
C GLN A 5 12.41 -8.64 10.89
N ARG A 6 11.15 -8.90 10.56
CA ARG A 6 10.71 -9.93 9.59
C ARG A 6 10.43 -9.38 8.19
N LEU A 7 10.67 -8.08 7.95
CA LEU A 7 10.46 -7.45 6.65
C LEU A 7 11.75 -7.48 5.83
N ASN A 8 11.62 -7.88 4.58
CA ASN A 8 12.70 -7.76 3.60
C ASN A 8 12.91 -6.28 3.20
N LEU A 9 13.85 -6.02 2.29
CA LEU A 9 14.16 -4.65 1.83
C LEU A 9 12.91 -3.93 1.31
N GLN A 10 12.13 -4.57 0.42
CA GLN A 10 10.90 -3.99 -0.10
C GLN A 10 9.87 -3.73 1.00
N GLY A 11 9.75 -4.65 1.95
CA GLY A 11 8.83 -4.56 3.08
C GLY A 11 9.12 -3.37 3.98
N LYS A 12 10.40 -3.07 4.22
CA LYS A 12 10.83 -1.88 4.97
C LYS A 12 10.49 -0.59 4.23
N ASP A 13 10.79 -0.54 2.94
CA ASP A 13 10.53 0.65 2.11
C ASP A 13 9.03 0.99 2.06
N ILE A 14 8.15 0.00 1.90
CA ILE A 14 6.69 0.27 1.89
C ILE A 14 6.14 0.55 3.28
N TRP A 15 6.79 0.08 4.35
CA TRP A 15 6.32 0.30 5.71
C TRP A 15 6.27 1.80 6.03
N GLU A 16 7.21 2.57 5.49
CA GLU A 16 7.24 4.02 5.59
C GLU A 16 6.13 4.72 4.78
N LEU A 17 5.70 4.09 3.67
CA LEU A 17 4.66 4.63 2.78
C LEU A 17 3.23 4.35 3.26
N ILE A 18 3.01 3.26 4.01
CA ILE A 18 1.67 2.81 4.44
C ILE A 18 0.89 3.92 5.16
N PRO A 19 1.42 4.60 6.20
CA PRO A 19 0.66 5.60 6.95
C PRO A 19 0.18 6.74 6.05
N ALA A 20 1.07 7.26 5.20
CA ALA A 20 0.77 8.35 4.28
C ALA A 20 -0.29 7.95 3.25
N ALA A 21 -0.16 6.75 2.67
CA ALA A 21 -1.12 6.25 1.68
C ALA A 21 -2.51 6.02 2.30
N VAL A 22 -2.57 5.45 3.51
CA VAL A 22 -3.83 5.23 4.24
C VAL A 22 -4.53 6.55 4.54
N VAL A 23 -3.82 7.52 5.12
CA VAL A 23 -4.39 8.83 5.46
C VAL A 23 -4.88 9.55 4.20
N TRP A 24 -4.08 9.53 3.13
CA TRP A 24 -4.46 10.16 1.86
C TRP A 24 -5.73 9.54 1.27
N CYS A 25 -5.78 8.21 1.12
CA CYS A 25 -6.95 7.52 0.57
C CYS A 25 -8.21 7.73 1.42
N LEU A 26 -8.09 7.72 2.75
CA LEU A 26 -9.21 8.01 3.65
C LEU A 26 -9.69 9.46 3.53
N TRP A 27 -8.78 10.42 3.40
CA TRP A 27 -9.14 11.82 3.18
C TRP A 27 -9.88 12.02 1.86
N VAL A 28 -9.40 11.41 0.77
CA VAL A 28 -10.08 11.44 -0.53
C VAL A 28 -11.46 10.79 -0.45
N GLU A 29 -11.57 9.63 0.20
CA GLU A 29 -12.85 8.93 0.37
C GLU A 29 -13.85 9.75 1.19
N ARG A 30 -13.41 10.39 2.29
CA ARG A 30 -14.22 11.33 3.07
C ARG A 30 -14.74 12.47 2.21
N ASN A 31 -13.89 13.08 1.38
CA ASN A 31 -14.30 14.16 0.49
C ASN A 31 -15.32 13.69 -0.55
N ARG A 32 -15.14 12.50 -1.13
CA ARG A 32 -16.13 11.93 -2.07
C ARG A 32 -17.49 11.74 -1.43
N ARG A 33 -17.54 11.24 -0.19
CA ARG A 33 -18.81 11.07 0.53
C ARG A 33 -19.45 12.42 0.86
N ALA A 34 -18.65 13.41 1.26
CA ALA A 34 -19.16 14.72 1.66
C ALA A 34 -19.59 15.61 0.49
N PHE A 35 -18.91 15.53 -0.65
CA PHE A 35 -19.07 16.48 -1.76
C PHE A 35 -19.60 15.85 -3.06
N GLU A 36 -19.51 14.53 -3.22
CA GLU A 36 -19.96 13.83 -4.43
C GLU A 36 -21.05 12.80 -4.18
N ASP A 37 -21.45 12.56 -2.91
CA ASP A 37 -22.40 11.52 -2.50
C ASP A 37 -22.05 10.11 -3.05
N LYS A 38 -20.75 9.83 -3.13
CA LYS A 38 -20.22 8.53 -3.59
C LYS A 38 -19.48 7.84 -2.47
N GLU A 39 -19.74 6.53 -2.34
CA GLU A 39 -19.06 5.66 -1.40
C GLU A 39 -18.42 4.48 -2.13
N LYS A 40 -17.16 4.17 -1.76
CA LYS A 40 -16.51 2.93 -2.17
C LYS A 40 -16.71 1.83 -1.13
N SER A 41 -16.72 0.59 -1.61
CA SER A 41 -16.55 -0.56 -0.75
C SER A 41 -15.17 -0.54 -0.08
N ARG A 42 -15.10 -1.16 1.10
CA ARG A 42 -13.84 -1.33 1.84
C ARG A 42 -12.78 -2.03 1.00
N GLU A 43 -13.17 -3.03 0.22
CA GLU A 43 -12.27 -3.81 -0.62
C GLU A 43 -11.64 -2.94 -1.71
N LYS A 44 -12.44 -2.05 -2.33
CA LYS A 44 -11.94 -1.09 -3.32
C LYS A 44 -10.99 -0.08 -2.70
N LEU A 45 -11.29 0.40 -1.48
CA LEU A 45 -10.40 1.31 -0.76
C LEU A 45 -9.05 0.65 -0.41
N ILE A 46 -9.06 -0.62 0.02
CA ILE A 46 -7.83 -1.39 0.28
C ILE A 46 -7.00 -1.53 -1.01
N ILE A 47 -7.64 -1.81 -2.14
CA ILE A 47 -6.95 -1.90 -3.44
C ILE A 47 -6.32 -0.55 -3.81
N GLU A 48 -7.05 0.55 -3.63
CA GLU A 48 -6.54 1.90 -3.90
C GLU A 48 -5.33 2.26 -3.02
N ILE A 49 -5.37 1.91 -1.72
CA ILE A 49 -4.23 2.11 -0.82
C ILE A 49 -3.00 1.34 -1.31
N LYS A 50 -3.17 0.04 -1.60
CA LYS A 50 -2.07 -0.80 -2.10
C LYS A 50 -1.54 -0.30 -3.45
N ALA A 51 -2.41 0.19 -4.32
CA ALA A 51 -2.03 0.74 -5.61
C ALA A 51 -1.25 2.05 -5.48
N LEU A 52 -1.66 2.93 -4.56
CA LEU A 52 -0.93 4.16 -4.26
C LEU A 52 0.46 3.87 -3.68
N ILE A 53 0.55 2.91 -2.74
CA ILE A 53 1.84 2.45 -2.20
C ILE A 53 2.74 1.94 -3.32
N PHE A 54 2.23 1.09 -4.21
CA PHE A 54 3.00 0.57 -5.34
C PHE A 54 3.45 1.68 -6.28
N TYR A 55 2.57 2.63 -6.59
CA TYR A 55 2.88 3.77 -7.45
C TYR A 55 4.03 4.60 -6.86
N TRP A 56 3.98 4.94 -5.57
CA TRP A 56 5.07 5.67 -4.92
C TRP A 56 6.37 4.84 -4.86
N ALA A 57 6.25 3.56 -4.51
CA ALA A 57 7.38 2.64 -4.43
C ALA A 57 8.04 2.37 -5.78
N SER A 58 7.32 2.51 -6.90
CA SER A 58 7.87 2.24 -8.25
C SER A 58 9.08 3.10 -8.63
N THR A 59 9.26 4.23 -7.96
CA THR A 59 10.44 5.11 -8.11
C THR A 59 11.67 4.61 -7.34
N MET A 60 11.50 3.64 -6.44
CA MET A 60 12.55 3.04 -5.62
C MET A 60 13.27 1.93 -6.38
N ARG A 61 14.58 1.81 -6.16
CA ARG A 61 15.41 0.79 -6.79
C ARG A 61 14.96 -0.64 -6.42
N SER A 62 14.51 -0.84 -5.19
CA SER A 62 14.05 -2.12 -4.65
C SER A 62 12.76 -2.66 -5.30
N PHE A 63 12.04 -1.81 -6.06
CA PHE A 63 10.74 -2.12 -6.68
C PHE A 63 10.76 -2.22 -8.21
N GLN A 64 11.92 -2.08 -8.86
CA GLN A 64 12.02 -2.11 -10.32
C GLN A 64 11.47 -3.42 -10.94
N ASP A 65 11.66 -4.56 -10.26
CA ASP A 65 11.24 -5.88 -10.74
C ASP A 65 9.99 -6.42 -10.02
N VAL A 66 9.31 -5.59 -9.21
CA VAL A 66 8.14 -6.00 -8.44
C VAL A 66 6.88 -5.74 -9.28
N SER A 67 6.12 -6.79 -9.59
CA SER A 67 4.86 -6.62 -10.31
C SER A 67 3.74 -6.10 -9.39
N PHE A 68 2.85 -5.28 -9.95
CA PHE A 68 1.65 -4.81 -9.26
C PHE A 68 0.80 -5.96 -8.71
N GLN A 69 0.64 -7.05 -9.48
CA GLN A 69 -0.10 -8.23 -9.04
C GLN A 69 0.48 -8.84 -7.76
N ASN A 70 1.81 -8.89 -7.65
CA ASN A 70 2.46 -9.39 -6.45
C ASN A 70 2.16 -8.52 -5.23
N VAL A 71 2.17 -7.20 -5.40
CA VAL A 71 1.79 -6.27 -4.32
C VAL A 71 0.33 -6.43 -3.91
N ILE A 72 -0.60 -6.55 -4.85
CA ILE A 72 -2.03 -6.64 -4.50
C ILE A 72 -2.37 -7.99 -3.85
N VAL A 73 -1.94 -9.08 -4.48
CA VAL A 73 -2.40 -10.45 -4.17
C VAL A 73 -1.45 -11.17 -3.21
N ASN A 74 -0.15 -11.01 -3.38
CA ASN A 74 0.88 -11.83 -2.72
C ASN A 74 1.61 -11.08 -1.60
N TRP A 75 0.95 -10.12 -0.93
CA TRP A 75 1.54 -9.23 0.08
C TRP A 75 2.48 -9.93 1.07
N ARG A 76 2.04 -11.07 1.65
CA ARG A 76 2.85 -11.83 2.61
C ARG A 76 4.13 -12.38 1.99
N ARG A 77 4.04 -12.92 0.78
CA ARG A 77 5.20 -13.47 0.07
C ARG A 77 6.15 -12.37 -0.40
N THR A 78 5.62 -11.20 -0.74
CA THR A 78 6.40 -10.10 -1.30
C THR A 78 7.25 -9.39 -0.26
N TYR A 79 6.77 -9.24 0.98
CA TYR A 79 7.39 -8.33 1.96
C TYR A 79 7.98 -8.99 3.20
N PHE A 80 7.66 -10.26 3.47
CA PHE A 80 8.12 -10.95 4.66
C PHE A 80 9.20 -11.96 4.31
N ASP A 81 10.22 -12.02 5.16
CA ASP A 81 11.24 -13.05 5.05
C ASP A 81 10.63 -14.44 5.28
N PRO A 82 11.09 -15.48 4.55
CA PRO A 82 10.65 -16.85 4.78
C PRO A 82 10.97 -17.29 6.22
N PRO A 83 10.14 -18.17 6.82
CA PRO A 83 10.36 -18.68 8.17
C PRO A 83 11.64 -19.50 8.30
#